data_AF-K2H873-F1
#
_entry.id   AF-K2H873-F1
#
_cell.length_a   1.000
_cell.length_b   1.000
_cell.length_c   1.000
_cell.angle_alpha   90.00
_cell.angle_beta   90.00
_cell.angle_gamma   90.00
#
_symmetry.space_group_name_H-M   'P 1'
#
loop_
_entity.id
_entity.type
_entity.pdbx_description
1 polymer ?
#
loop_
_entity_poly.entity_id
_entity_poly.type
_entity_poly.pdbx_seq_one_letter_code
_entity_poly.pdbx_strand_id
1 'polypeptide(L)'
;MQTEGRHVVVVGAGPGGLASAMLLRAAGARVTVVERSDRVGGRTASFTQDGFTFDYGPTFYLYPQVLREIFAACGRSLDAEVDLRRLDPMYRLQFDDGNTFDATPDIERLTAEAARISPADAPNVRRYLTENTAKFDAFRPILQRPFLGMRDLVRMDMMRALPLFRPWLTVDQDLKRWFRHPDLRLAFSFQSKYLGMSPFKCPSLFTIVAHVEYGFGVYHPIGGCNAIPRAMARVLDDMGVDIRLNEGAERIEFEGRRAKAVRTAHGTIEADAVVVNGDFASTIRKLIPDRLRRRWTDSRIDAKKYSCSTFMLYLGIEGVLKDLSHHTIYLSKDYLENIREIDAGLAPKEPTFYVQNAGVTDPTLAPEGHSTLYVLVPTGNLSGEEDWETLAPLYREKILDRLSRLSGHDIRPRIRTERMLTPADWEAQMGIFRGATFNLAHNLGQMLHRRPRNRFEDVDGVYLTGGGTHPGSGLPTIFESARIASKLAARDIGLDWPDGFIPDLDVREAAE
;
A
#
# COMPACT_ATOMS: atom_id res chain seq x y z
N MET A 1 -9.67 -22.11 31.83
CA MET A 1 -9.76 -20.68 32.18
C MET A 1 -10.49 -20.01 31.02
N GLN A 2 -11.73 -19.60 31.23
CA GLN A 2 -12.60 -19.07 30.16
C GLN A 2 -11.96 -17.81 29.55
N THR A 3 -11.65 -17.88 28.26
CA THR A 3 -11.06 -16.78 27.45
C THR A 3 -12.13 -15.82 26.91
N GLU A 4 -13.41 -16.07 27.18
CA GLU A 4 -14.49 -15.10 26.99
C GLU A 4 -14.25 -13.91 27.92
N GLY A 5 -13.93 -12.74 27.35
CA GLY A 5 -13.93 -11.49 28.10
C GLY A 5 -12.77 -10.53 27.82
N ARG A 6 -11.70 -10.93 27.12
CA ARG A 6 -10.65 -9.98 26.75
C ARG A 6 -11.16 -8.99 25.71
N HIS A 7 -11.02 -7.70 25.98
CA HIS A 7 -11.45 -6.64 25.08
C HIS A 7 -10.27 -6.00 24.37
N VAL A 8 -10.31 -6.00 23.05
CA VAL A 8 -9.35 -5.28 22.21
C VAL A 8 -10.06 -4.12 21.51
N VAL A 9 -9.48 -2.93 21.61
CA VAL A 9 -9.92 -1.76 20.83
C VAL A 9 -8.98 -1.56 19.66
N VAL A 10 -9.53 -1.52 18.45
CA VAL A 10 -8.80 -1.22 17.22
C VAL A 10 -9.09 0.23 16.82
N VAL A 11 -8.06 1.06 16.74
CA VAL A 11 -8.15 2.46 16.34
C VAL A 11 -7.84 2.58 14.85
N GLY A 12 -8.86 2.86 14.04
CA GLY A 12 -8.78 3.05 12.59
C GLY A 12 -9.25 1.83 11.79
N ALA A 13 -10.28 2.03 10.97
CA ALA A 13 -10.91 1.00 10.13
C ALA A 13 -10.29 0.90 8.72
N GLY A 14 -9.00 1.19 8.58
CA GLY A 14 -8.24 0.87 7.36
C GLY A 14 -7.94 -0.64 7.23
N PRO A 15 -7.31 -1.10 6.13
CA PRO A 15 -7.12 -2.53 5.85
C PRO A 15 -6.40 -3.31 6.96
N GLY A 16 -5.35 -2.71 7.56
CA GLY A 16 -4.61 -3.35 8.66
C GLY A 16 -5.45 -3.50 9.94
N GLY A 17 -6.28 -2.51 10.25
CA GLY A 17 -7.16 -2.49 11.41
C GLY A 17 -8.31 -3.48 11.26
N LEU A 18 -8.97 -3.49 10.09
CA LEU A 18 -10.01 -4.47 9.77
C LEU A 18 -9.46 -5.90 9.82
N ALA A 19 -8.28 -6.15 9.23
CA ALA A 19 -7.64 -7.46 9.30
C ALA A 19 -7.27 -7.85 10.73
N SER A 20 -6.83 -6.89 11.56
CA SER A 20 -6.51 -7.16 12.96
C SER A 20 -7.78 -7.48 13.76
N ALA A 21 -8.87 -6.75 13.51
CA ALA A 21 -10.16 -7.01 14.12
C ALA A 21 -10.68 -8.42 13.78
N MET A 22 -10.56 -8.84 12.52
CA MET A 22 -10.99 -10.17 12.06
C MET A 22 -10.22 -11.26 12.80
N LEU A 23 -8.89 -11.18 12.80
CA LEU A 23 -8.02 -12.17 13.43
C LEU A 23 -8.20 -12.24 14.96
N LEU A 24 -8.28 -11.09 15.63
CA LEU A 24 -8.47 -11.04 17.08
C LEU A 24 -9.85 -11.53 17.50
N ARG A 25 -10.88 -11.24 16.70
CA ARG A 25 -12.22 -11.78 16.92
C ARG A 25 -12.26 -13.29 16.73
N ALA A 26 -11.61 -13.81 15.68
CA ALA A 26 -11.47 -15.24 15.44
C ALA A 26 -10.68 -15.95 16.57
N ALA A 27 -9.71 -15.27 17.19
CA ALA A 27 -8.97 -15.75 18.36
C ALA A 27 -9.76 -15.65 19.69
N GLY A 28 -11.03 -15.21 19.65
CA GLY A 28 -11.93 -15.19 20.81
C GLY A 28 -12.00 -13.87 21.58
N ALA A 29 -11.35 -12.79 21.11
CA ALA A 29 -11.49 -11.47 21.73
C ALA A 29 -12.88 -10.87 21.49
N ARG A 30 -13.36 -10.07 22.45
CA ARG A 30 -14.35 -9.01 22.16
C ARG A 30 -13.61 -7.87 21.48
N VAL A 31 -14.10 -7.40 20.34
CA VAL A 31 -13.43 -6.36 19.53
C VAL A 31 -14.36 -5.17 19.32
N THR A 32 -13.82 -3.97 19.52
CA THR A 32 -14.46 -2.72 19.09
C THR A 32 -13.50 -1.98 18.16
N VAL A 33 -13.98 -1.57 16.98
CA VAL A 33 -13.25 -0.73 16.04
C VAL A 33 -13.78 0.69 16.15
N VAL A 34 -12.90 1.66 16.36
CA VAL A 34 -13.25 3.10 16.38
C VAL A 34 -12.62 3.78 15.17
N GLU A 35 -13.45 4.45 14.36
CA GLU A 35 -13.04 5.12 13.13
C GLU A 35 -13.59 6.55 13.12
N ARG A 36 -12.71 7.50 12.82
CA ARG A 36 -13.08 8.93 12.79
C ARG A 36 -13.97 9.29 11.62
N SER A 37 -13.89 8.52 10.53
CA SER A 37 -14.61 8.76 9.28
C SER A 37 -16.00 8.12 9.34
N ASP A 38 -16.88 8.55 8.46
CA ASP A 38 -18.22 8.00 8.22
C ASP A 38 -18.20 6.66 7.45
N ARG A 39 -17.01 6.12 7.15
CA ARG A 39 -16.80 4.91 6.35
C ARG A 39 -15.53 4.18 6.74
N VAL A 40 -15.49 2.89 6.42
CA VAL A 40 -14.29 2.04 6.54
C VAL A 40 -13.35 2.20 5.33
N GLY A 41 -12.14 1.65 5.44
CA GLY A 41 -11.19 1.50 4.35
C GLY A 41 -10.02 2.48 4.40
N GLY A 42 -10.12 3.59 5.13
CA GLY A 42 -9.05 4.59 5.20
C GLY A 42 -8.62 5.05 3.80
N ARG A 43 -7.33 4.94 3.48
CA ARG A 43 -6.81 5.27 2.13
C ARG A 43 -7.30 4.33 1.02
N THR A 44 -7.86 3.18 1.37
CA THR A 44 -8.49 2.22 0.44
C THR A 44 -9.99 2.43 0.34
N ALA A 45 -10.55 3.45 1.01
CA ALA A 45 -11.94 3.84 0.78
C ALA A 45 -12.11 4.46 -0.61
N SER A 46 -13.37 4.64 -1.01
CA SER A 46 -13.77 5.39 -2.20
C SER A 46 -14.69 6.54 -1.84
N PHE A 47 -14.94 7.39 -2.84
CA PHE A 47 -16.01 8.38 -2.82
C PHE A 47 -16.78 8.33 -4.14
N THR A 48 -18.05 8.75 -4.09
CA THR A 48 -18.91 8.87 -5.27
C THR A 48 -19.26 10.33 -5.49
N GLN A 49 -19.16 10.80 -6.73
CA GLN A 49 -19.45 12.17 -7.14
C GLN A 49 -20.11 12.14 -8.51
N ASP A 50 -21.28 12.77 -8.66
CA ASP A 50 -22.03 12.85 -9.93
C ASP A 50 -22.26 11.49 -10.64
N GLY A 51 -22.43 10.42 -9.85
CA GLY A 51 -22.62 9.05 -10.36
C GLY A 51 -21.32 8.29 -10.67
N PHE A 52 -20.15 8.92 -10.54
CA PHE A 52 -18.84 8.29 -10.71
C PHE A 52 -18.24 7.89 -9.37
N THR A 53 -17.63 6.71 -9.28
CA THR A 53 -16.99 6.20 -8.07
C THR A 53 -15.48 6.08 -8.26
N PHE A 54 -14.71 6.63 -7.33
CA PHE A 54 -13.25 6.63 -7.36
C PHE A 54 -12.67 6.12 -6.04
N ASP A 55 -11.69 5.21 -6.11
CA ASP A 55 -10.86 4.87 -4.95
C ASP A 55 -9.94 6.05 -4.62
N TYR A 56 -9.74 6.36 -3.32
CA TYR A 56 -8.83 7.44 -2.92
C TYR A 56 -7.36 7.13 -3.20
N GLY A 57 -6.93 5.88 -3.02
CA GLY A 57 -5.51 5.54 -3.01
C GLY A 57 -5.19 4.29 -3.82
N PRO A 58 -5.11 3.11 -3.20
CA PRO A 58 -4.72 1.89 -3.91
C PRO A 58 -5.69 1.53 -5.04
N THR A 59 -5.13 1.26 -6.21
CA THR A 59 -5.84 0.78 -7.40
C THR A 59 -5.22 -0.52 -7.95
N PHE A 60 -3.95 -0.78 -7.62
CA PHE A 60 -3.31 -2.08 -7.84
C PHE A 60 -3.58 -3.01 -6.65
N TYR A 61 -4.26 -4.13 -6.89
CA TYR A 61 -4.35 -5.20 -5.91
C TYR A 61 -3.43 -6.36 -6.29
N LEU A 62 -2.35 -6.49 -5.53
CA LEU A 62 -1.32 -7.51 -5.69
C LEU A 62 -1.45 -8.57 -4.59
N TYR A 63 -1.05 -9.79 -4.91
CA TYR A 63 -0.86 -10.89 -3.96
C TYR A 63 -2.04 -11.10 -2.98
N PRO A 64 -3.25 -11.43 -3.49
CA PRO A 64 -4.46 -11.64 -2.69
C PRO A 64 -4.33 -12.75 -1.63
N GLN A 65 -3.33 -13.63 -1.76
CA GLN A 65 -3.09 -14.79 -0.91
C GLN A 65 -3.04 -14.43 0.57
N VAL A 66 -2.35 -13.35 0.96
CA VAL A 66 -2.26 -12.93 2.37
C VAL A 66 -3.65 -12.67 2.96
N LEU A 67 -4.53 -12.07 2.16
CA LEU A 67 -5.89 -11.78 2.61
C LEU A 67 -6.78 -13.04 2.56
N ARG A 68 -6.62 -13.90 1.55
CA ARG A 68 -7.30 -15.22 1.50
C ARG A 68 -7.04 -16.03 2.76
N GLU A 69 -5.78 -16.09 3.21
CA GLU A 69 -5.39 -16.77 4.45
C GLU A 69 -6.07 -16.17 5.69
N ILE A 70 -6.17 -14.83 5.76
CA ILE A 70 -6.86 -14.15 6.87
C ILE A 70 -8.36 -14.46 6.87
N PHE A 71 -9.01 -14.46 5.70
CA PHE A 71 -10.41 -14.87 5.57
C PHE A 71 -10.58 -16.34 5.98
N ALA A 72 -9.69 -17.23 5.54
CA ALA A 72 -9.73 -18.65 5.89
C ALA A 72 -9.58 -18.88 7.40
N ALA A 73 -8.71 -18.13 8.08
CA ALA A 73 -8.58 -18.16 9.55
C ALA A 73 -9.86 -17.75 10.28
N CYS A 74 -10.75 -17.00 9.60
CA CYS A 74 -12.06 -16.60 10.11
C CYS A 74 -13.20 -17.50 9.63
N GLY A 75 -12.89 -18.63 8.95
CA GLY A 75 -13.89 -19.52 8.37
C GLY A 75 -14.63 -18.91 7.18
N ARG A 76 -14.01 -17.98 6.44
CA ARG A 76 -14.56 -17.29 5.28
C ARG A 76 -13.68 -17.47 4.04
N SER A 77 -14.20 -17.10 2.87
CA SER A 77 -13.46 -17.08 1.60
C SER A 77 -13.45 -15.69 1.01
N LEU A 78 -12.27 -15.14 0.69
CA LEU A 78 -12.16 -13.83 0.04
C LEU A 78 -12.85 -13.83 -1.33
N ASP A 79 -12.64 -14.88 -2.12
CA ASP A 79 -13.16 -14.97 -3.49
C ASP A 79 -14.69 -15.17 -3.53
N ALA A 80 -15.30 -15.59 -2.41
CA ALA A 80 -16.76 -15.59 -2.26
C ALA A 80 -17.33 -14.20 -1.88
N GLU A 81 -16.48 -13.32 -1.34
CA GLU A 81 -16.88 -12.02 -0.78
C GLU A 81 -16.58 -10.85 -1.72
N VAL A 82 -15.62 -11.04 -2.64
CA VAL A 82 -15.12 -10.02 -3.58
C VAL A 82 -14.83 -10.68 -4.94
N ASP A 83 -15.46 -10.20 -6.02
CA ASP A 83 -15.10 -10.58 -7.40
C ASP A 83 -13.77 -9.92 -7.77
N LEU A 84 -12.71 -10.73 -7.85
CA LEU A 84 -11.36 -10.30 -8.21
C LEU A 84 -11.08 -10.63 -9.68
N ARG A 85 -11.00 -9.60 -10.53
CA ARG A 85 -10.63 -9.76 -11.94
C ARG A 85 -9.13 -9.62 -12.13
N ARG A 86 -8.49 -10.71 -12.56
CA ARG A 86 -7.09 -10.66 -12.97
C ARG A 86 -6.95 -9.82 -14.24
N LEU A 87 -5.97 -8.91 -14.27
CA LEU A 87 -5.73 -7.99 -15.38
C LEU A 87 -4.65 -8.55 -16.32
N ASP A 88 -4.90 -8.44 -17.63
CA ASP A 88 -3.93 -8.70 -18.69
C ASP A 88 -4.17 -7.74 -19.89
N PRO A 89 -3.22 -6.84 -20.22
CA PRO A 89 -1.96 -6.62 -19.49
C PRO A 89 -2.23 -6.12 -18.07
N MET A 90 -1.29 -6.41 -17.17
CA MET A 90 -1.33 -5.91 -15.79
C MET A 90 -1.23 -4.39 -15.77
N TYR A 91 -0.36 -3.83 -16.62
CA TYR A 91 -0.26 -2.40 -16.87
C TYR A 91 0.52 -2.15 -18.17
N ARG A 92 0.35 -0.96 -18.72
CA ARG A 92 1.12 -0.43 -19.85
C ARG A 92 2.10 0.63 -19.35
N LEU A 93 3.35 0.54 -19.75
CA LEU A 93 4.28 1.66 -19.70
C LEU A 93 4.21 2.40 -21.03
N GLN A 94 4.03 3.72 -20.98
CA GLN A 94 4.07 4.61 -22.13
C GLN A 94 5.29 5.51 -21.99
N PHE A 95 6.21 5.40 -22.94
CA PHE A 95 7.40 6.24 -23.01
C PHE A 95 7.10 7.50 -23.83
N ASP A 96 7.82 8.59 -23.53
CA ASP A 96 7.65 9.90 -24.18
C ASP A 96 8.03 9.87 -25.68
N ASP A 97 8.81 8.89 -26.13
CA ASP A 97 9.18 8.68 -27.54
C ASP A 97 8.11 7.89 -28.34
N GLY A 98 7.00 7.53 -27.70
CA GLY A 98 5.90 6.76 -28.28
C GLY A 98 6.04 5.25 -28.09
N ASN A 99 7.17 4.74 -27.60
CA ASN A 99 7.29 3.33 -27.26
C ASN A 99 6.34 2.96 -26.13
N THR A 100 5.96 1.69 -26.11
CA THR A 100 5.11 1.11 -25.06
C THR A 100 5.77 -0.15 -24.52
N PHE A 101 5.34 -0.62 -23.36
CA PHE A 101 5.67 -1.94 -22.85
C PHE A 101 4.49 -2.47 -22.05
N ASP A 102 3.88 -3.55 -22.53
CA ASP A 102 2.78 -4.21 -21.83
C ASP A 102 3.30 -5.26 -20.86
N ALA A 103 3.19 -4.99 -19.56
CA ALA A 103 3.53 -5.94 -18.53
C ALA A 103 2.43 -7.00 -18.41
N THR A 104 2.79 -8.25 -18.66
CA THR A 104 1.86 -9.38 -18.69
C THR A 104 2.46 -10.57 -17.93
N PRO A 105 1.63 -11.40 -17.26
CA PRO A 105 2.12 -12.62 -16.61
C PRO A 105 2.53 -13.70 -17.62
N ASP A 106 2.14 -13.58 -18.90
CA ASP A 106 2.57 -14.47 -19.96
C ASP A 106 4.04 -14.18 -20.33
N ILE A 107 4.94 -15.10 -19.96
CA ILE A 107 6.39 -14.96 -20.16
C ILE A 107 6.75 -14.85 -21.65
N GLU A 108 6.03 -15.52 -22.55
CA GLU A 108 6.30 -15.45 -23.99
C GLU A 108 5.92 -14.08 -24.55
N ARG A 109 4.73 -13.58 -24.20
CA ARG A 109 4.31 -12.22 -24.57
C ARG A 109 5.20 -11.15 -23.94
N LEU A 110 5.59 -11.31 -22.68
CA LEU A 110 6.52 -10.40 -22.00
C LEU A 110 7.90 -10.38 -22.69
N THR A 111 8.38 -11.56 -23.13
CA THR A 111 9.63 -11.67 -23.88
C THR A 111 9.51 -11.02 -25.26
N ALA A 112 8.36 -11.15 -25.94
CA ALA A 112 8.09 -10.46 -27.20
C ALA A 112 8.04 -8.94 -27.04
N GLU A 113 7.40 -8.43 -25.98
CA GLU A 113 7.42 -7.00 -25.63
C GLU A 113 8.85 -6.51 -25.37
N ALA A 114 9.66 -7.31 -24.66
CA ALA A 114 11.06 -6.98 -24.47
C ALA A 114 11.86 -6.98 -25.79
N ALA A 115 11.56 -7.91 -26.70
CA ALA A 115 12.22 -8.01 -28.01
C ALA A 115 11.89 -6.83 -28.92
N ARG A 116 10.69 -6.26 -28.83
CA ARG A 116 10.31 -5.05 -29.58
C ARG A 116 11.16 -3.83 -29.19
N ILE A 117 11.57 -3.75 -27.93
CA ILE A 117 12.45 -2.68 -27.42
C ILE A 117 13.93 -3.02 -27.65
N SER A 118 14.35 -4.24 -27.29
CA SER A 118 15.74 -4.69 -27.40
C SER A 118 15.80 -6.20 -27.68
N PRO A 119 15.94 -6.61 -28.95
CA PRO A 119 16.08 -8.02 -29.32
C PRO A 119 17.28 -8.70 -28.63
N ALA A 120 18.34 -7.93 -28.34
CA ALA A 120 19.54 -8.44 -27.69
C ALA A 120 19.33 -8.78 -26.20
N ASP A 121 18.44 -8.05 -25.52
CA ASP A 121 18.16 -8.26 -24.09
C ASP A 121 17.00 -9.23 -23.84
N ALA A 122 16.09 -9.40 -24.79
CA ALA A 122 14.90 -10.25 -24.64
C ALA A 122 15.18 -11.69 -24.15
N PRO A 123 16.23 -12.40 -24.62
CA PRO A 123 16.55 -13.74 -24.12
C PRO A 123 16.83 -13.82 -22.60
N ASN A 124 17.10 -12.69 -21.96
CA ASN A 124 17.39 -12.62 -20.53
C ASN A 124 16.14 -12.56 -19.66
N VAL A 125 14.95 -12.27 -20.20
CA VAL A 125 13.68 -12.14 -19.43
C VAL A 125 13.41 -13.39 -18.60
N ARG A 126 13.42 -14.57 -19.24
CA ARG A 126 13.17 -15.84 -18.55
C ARG A 126 14.19 -16.12 -17.45
N ARG A 127 15.47 -15.87 -17.71
CA ARG A 127 16.57 -16.10 -16.74
C ARG A 127 16.44 -15.16 -15.54
N TYR A 128 16.10 -13.90 -15.78
CA TYR A 128 15.82 -12.92 -14.74
C TYR A 128 14.66 -13.35 -13.84
N LEU A 129 13.55 -13.81 -14.42
CA LEU A 129 12.39 -14.27 -13.64
C LEU A 129 12.70 -15.52 -12.80
N THR A 130 13.45 -16.48 -13.36
CA THR A 130 13.88 -17.67 -12.61
C THR A 130 14.78 -17.31 -11.41
N GLU A 131 15.75 -16.39 -11.57
CA GLU A 131 16.59 -15.94 -10.45
C GLU A 131 15.72 -15.32 -9.33
N ASN A 132 14.72 -14.51 -9.69
CA ASN A 132 13.88 -13.84 -8.69
C ASN A 132 12.84 -14.76 -8.03
N THR A 133 12.43 -15.85 -8.70
CA THR A 133 11.60 -16.90 -8.08
C THR A 133 12.32 -17.51 -6.88
N ALA A 134 13.56 -17.94 -7.09
CA ALA A 134 14.38 -18.52 -6.02
C ALA A 134 14.64 -17.53 -4.87
N LYS A 135 14.81 -16.24 -5.19
CA LYS A 135 14.92 -15.19 -4.17
C LYS A 135 13.63 -15.05 -3.36
N PHE A 136 12.46 -15.02 -4.00
CA PHE A 136 11.18 -14.88 -3.29
C PHE A 136 10.94 -16.02 -2.31
N ASP A 137 11.10 -17.27 -2.74
CA ASP A 137 10.88 -18.45 -1.90
C ASP A 137 11.78 -18.44 -0.65
N ALA A 138 13.02 -17.96 -0.78
CA ALA A 138 13.94 -17.83 0.35
C ALA A 138 13.55 -16.70 1.33
N PHE A 139 12.96 -15.61 0.85
CA PHE A 139 12.65 -14.42 1.65
C PHE A 139 11.20 -14.34 2.17
N ARG A 140 10.26 -15.07 1.57
CA ARG A 140 8.86 -15.10 2.02
C ARG A 140 8.72 -15.39 3.52
N PRO A 141 9.38 -16.41 4.11
CA PRO A 141 9.27 -16.68 5.54
C PRO A 141 9.85 -15.56 6.42
N ILE A 142 10.78 -14.76 5.89
CA ILE A 142 11.43 -13.65 6.61
C ILE A 142 10.48 -12.45 6.67
N LEU A 143 9.74 -12.17 5.59
CA LEU A 143 8.78 -11.06 5.53
C LEU A 143 7.58 -11.25 6.47
N GLN A 144 7.17 -12.50 6.71
CA GLN A 144 6.03 -12.86 7.57
C GLN A 144 6.36 -12.85 9.08
N ARG A 145 7.60 -12.54 9.47
CA ARG A 145 8.06 -12.60 10.86
C ARG A 145 8.20 -11.20 11.51
N PRO A 146 7.99 -11.10 12.83
CA PRO A 146 8.29 -9.88 13.57
C PRO A 146 9.80 -9.66 13.70
N PHE A 147 10.25 -8.41 13.57
CA PHE A 147 11.61 -7.98 13.89
C PHE A 147 11.60 -7.16 15.19
N LEU A 148 11.86 -7.82 16.32
CA LEU A 148 11.81 -7.22 17.65
C LEU A 148 13.19 -6.77 18.15
N GLY A 149 14.28 -7.28 17.56
CA GLY A 149 15.64 -6.87 17.89
C GLY A 149 16.74 -7.41 16.96
N MET A 150 18.00 -7.14 17.29
CA MET A 150 19.15 -7.55 16.48
C MET A 150 19.35 -9.08 16.41
N ARG A 151 18.86 -9.83 17.41
CA ARG A 151 18.94 -11.30 17.42
C ARG A 151 18.09 -11.93 16.30
N ASP A 152 17.07 -11.24 15.83
CA ASP A 152 16.23 -11.70 14.72
C ASP A 152 16.96 -11.63 13.37
N LEU A 153 18.08 -10.88 13.27
CA LEU A 153 18.89 -10.77 12.05
C LEU A 153 19.88 -11.93 11.85
N VAL A 154 20.11 -12.76 12.87
CA VAL A 154 21.17 -13.80 12.90
C VAL A 154 20.58 -15.22 12.85
N ARG A 155 19.32 -15.37 12.41
CA ARG A 155 18.65 -16.68 12.37
C ARG A 155 19.01 -17.47 11.11
N MET A 156 18.84 -18.79 11.17
CA MET A 156 19.28 -19.75 10.15
C MET A 156 18.66 -19.51 8.76
N ASP A 157 17.41 -19.05 8.71
CA ASP A 157 16.71 -18.62 7.50
C ASP A 157 17.36 -17.40 6.84
N MET A 158 17.72 -16.37 7.62
CA MET A 158 18.51 -15.23 7.13
C MET A 158 19.88 -15.67 6.60
N MET A 159 20.55 -16.62 7.27
CA MET A 159 21.84 -17.16 6.81
C MET A 159 21.71 -17.95 5.51
N ARG A 160 20.63 -18.73 5.34
CA ARG A 160 20.34 -19.47 4.09
C ARG A 160 20.00 -18.55 2.92
N ALA A 161 19.36 -17.41 3.19
CA ALA A 161 19.03 -16.41 2.18
C ALA A 161 20.24 -15.51 1.79
N LEU A 162 21.30 -15.51 2.60
CA LEU A 162 22.46 -14.62 2.45
C LEU A 162 23.18 -14.73 1.09
N PRO A 163 23.39 -15.92 0.48
CA PRO A 163 24.03 -16.03 -0.84
C PRO A 163 23.21 -15.41 -1.99
N LEU A 164 21.89 -15.37 -1.83
CA LEU A 164 20.96 -14.76 -2.79
C LEU A 164 20.81 -13.24 -2.56
N PHE A 165 21.32 -12.75 -1.43
CA PHE A 165 21.21 -11.36 -0.99
C PHE A 165 22.41 -10.54 -1.47
N ARG A 166 22.16 -9.49 -2.26
CA ARG A 166 23.19 -8.53 -2.71
C ARG A 166 22.89 -7.12 -2.19
N PRO A 167 22.99 -6.89 -0.88
CA PRO A 167 22.59 -5.61 -0.26
C PRO A 167 23.40 -4.41 -0.76
N TRP A 168 24.59 -4.64 -1.31
CA TRP A 168 25.45 -3.61 -1.86
C TRP A 168 25.04 -3.15 -3.28
N LEU A 169 24.13 -3.87 -3.95
CA LEU A 169 23.61 -3.47 -5.26
C LEU A 169 22.26 -2.77 -5.11
N THR A 170 22.03 -1.78 -5.97
CA THR A 170 20.69 -1.21 -6.20
C THR A 170 19.91 -2.05 -7.21
N VAL A 171 18.59 -1.85 -7.29
CA VAL A 171 17.73 -2.50 -8.29
C VAL A 171 18.25 -2.24 -9.71
N ASP A 172 18.56 -0.98 -10.06
CA ASP A 172 19.12 -0.65 -11.39
C ASP A 172 20.47 -1.35 -11.64
N GLN A 173 21.36 -1.40 -10.65
CA GLN A 173 22.65 -2.09 -10.79
C GLN A 173 22.51 -3.60 -10.99
N ASP A 174 21.55 -4.24 -10.31
CA ASP A 174 21.28 -5.66 -10.51
C ASP A 174 20.65 -5.92 -11.88
N LEU A 175 19.73 -5.06 -12.33
CA LEU A 175 19.10 -5.14 -13.65
C LEU A 175 20.07 -4.93 -14.81
N LYS A 176 21.13 -4.13 -14.65
CA LYS A 176 22.19 -3.96 -15.65
C LYS A 176 22.90 -5.26 -16.04
N ARG A 177 22.84 -6.30 -15.18
CA ARG A 177 23.35 -7.64 -15.50
C ARG A 177 22.52 -8.35 -16.57
N TRP A 178 21.26 -7.97 -16.72
CA TRP A 178 20.27 -8.63 -17.55
C TRP A 178 19.83 -7.78 -18.75
N PHE A 179 19.68 -6.46 -18.55
CA PHE A 179 19.13 -5.55 -19.54
C PHE A 179 20.07 -4.35 -19.78
N ARG A 180 20.61 -4.26 -21.00
CA ARG A 180 21.45 -3.14 -21.43
C ARG A 180 20.62 -1.94 -21.90
N HIS A 181 19.42 -2.17 -22.43
CA HIS A 181 18.52 -1.10 -22.84
C HIS A 181 17.94 -0.34 -21.61
N PRO A 182 17.99 1.00 -21.57
CA PRO A 182 17.48 1.77 -20.44
C PRO A 182 15.98 1.56 -20.19
N ASP A 183 15.17 1.46 -21.24
CA ASP A 183 13.72 1.31 -21.09
C ASP A 183 13.31 -0.05 -20.51
N LEU A 184 14.03 -1.13 -20.84
CA LEU A 184 13.82 -2.42 -20.20
C LEU A 184 14.25 -2.40 -18.74
N ARG A 185 15.37 -1.74 -18.40
CA ARG A 185 15.72 -1.54 -16.99
C ARG A 185 14.66 -0.75 -16.23
N LEU A 186 14.08 0.27 -16.87
CA LEU A 186 13.00 1.05 -16.27
C LEU A 186 11.74 0.19 -16.09
N ALA A 187 11.39 -0.63 -17.09
CA ALA A 187 10.24 -1.53 -17.03
C ALA A 187 10.34 -2.57 -15.91
N PHE A 188 11.51 -3.20 -15.76
CA PHE A 188 11.78 -4.21 -14.72
C PHE A 188 12.20 -3.61 -13.36
N SER A 189 12.30 -2.28 -13.26
CA SER A 189 12.54 -1.58 -11.98
C SER A 189 11.32 -0.83 -11.46
N PHE A 190 10.25 -0.73 -12.25
CA PHE A 190 9.03 0.03 -11.94
C PHE A 190 8.46 -0.31 -10.55
N GLN A 191 8.55 -1.57 -10.15
CA GLN A 191 8.02 -2.07 -8.87
C GLN A 191 8.72 -1.45 -7.64
N SER A 192 9.90 -0.83 -7.80
CA SER A 192 10.50 -0.06 -6.71
C SER A 192 9.61 1.12 -6.28
N LYS A 193 8.73 1.61 -7.18
CA LYS A 193 7.75 2.66 -6.87
C LYS A 193 6.69 2.21 -5.87
N TYR A 194 6.32 0.92 -5.83
CA TYR A 194 5.39 0.41 -4.82
C TYR A 194 5.91 0.61 -3.39
N LEU A 195 7.22 0.77 -3.25
CA LEU A 195 7.90 1.01 -1.99
C LEU A 195 8.21 2.50 -1.75
N GLY A 196 7.77 3.40 -2.63
CA GLY A 196 8.11 4.83 -2.60
C GLY A 196 9.61 5.08 -2.74
N MET A 197 10.35 4.18 -3.41
CA MET A 197 11.80 4.26 -3.57
C MET A 197 12.22 4.43 -5.03
N SER A 198 13.23 5.26 -5.24
CA SER A 198 13.98 5.31 -6.50
C SER A 198 14.71 3.99 -6.76
N PRO A 199 14.66 3.41 -7.97
CA PRO A 199 15.36 2.16 -8.29
C PRO A 199 16.90 2.31 -8.21
N PHE A 200 17.39 3.55 -8.27
CA PHE A 200 18.80 3.91 -8.10
C PHE A 200 19.26 3.95 -6.64
N LYS A 201 18.32 3.86 -5.69
CA LYS A 201 18.59 3.82 -4.23
C LYS A 201 18.00 2.57 -3.56
N CYS A 202 17.03 1.93 -4.21
CA CYS A 202 16.35 0.74 -3.73
C CYS A 202 17.30 -0.47 -3.72
N PRO A 203 17.48 -1.17 -2.58
CA PRO A 203 18.30 -2.37 -2.52
C PRO A 203 17.83 -3.46 -3.49
N SER A 204 18.77 -4.19 -4.11
CA SER A 204 18.47 -5.22 -5.12
C SER A 204 17.55 -6.34 -4.63
N LEU A 205 17.46 -6.58 -3.31
CA LEU A 205 16.51 -7.54 -2.73
C LEU A 205 15.07 -7.30 -3.18
N PHE A 206 14.70 -6.04 -3.44
CA PHE A 206 13.34 -5.69 -3.86
C PHE A 206 13.02 -6.04 -5.32
N THR A 207 13.98 -6.59 -6.08
CA THR A 207 13.69 -7.25 -7.38
C THR A 207 12.70 -8.42 -7.22
N ILE A 208 12.57 -8.99 -6.02
CA ILE A 208 11.53 -9.94 -5.65
C ILE A 208 10.12 -9.40 -5.91
N VAL A 209 9.87 -8.10 -5.75
CA VAL A 209 8.54 -7.51 -5.95
C VAL A 209 8.12 -7.64 -7.42
N ALA A 210 9.06 -7.51 -8.37
CA ALA A 210 8.80 -7.76 -9.77
C ALA A 210 8.37 -9.22 -10.01
N HIS A 211 9.02 -10.19 -9.36
CA HIS A 211 8.61 -11.58 -9.46
C HIS A 211 7.21 -11.83 -8.88
N VAL A 212 6.87 -11.22 -7.74
CA VAL A 212 5.52 -11.35 -7.18
C VAL A 212 4.47 -10.85 -8.17
N GLU A 213 4.73 -9.73 -8.83
CA GLU A 213 3.81 -9.17 -9.82
C GLU A 213 3.70 -10.04 -11.08
N TYR A 214 4.82 -10.37 -11.75
CA TYR A 214 4.78 -11.18 -12.97
C TYR A 214 4.34 -12.63 -12.71
N GLY A 215 4.59 -13.18 -11.51
CA GLY A 215 4.19 -14.53 -11.11
C GLY A 215 2.73 -14.63 -10.71
N PHE A 216 2.23 -13.73 -9.85
CA PHE A 216 0.87 -13.83 -9.28
C PHE A 216 -0.17 -12.97 -10.00
N GLY A 217 0.27 -11.98 -10.78
CA GLY A 217 -0.59 -11.05 -11.49
C GLY A 217 -1.08 -9.86 -10.64
N VAL A 218 -1.70 -8.91 -11.34
CA VAL A 218 -2.44 -7.78 -10.75
C VAL A 218 -3.94 -8.06 -10.88
N TYR A 219 -4.70 -7.71 -9.85
CA TYR A 219 -6.14 -7.87 -9.80
C TYR A 219 -6.84 -6.53 -9.64
N HIS A 220 -8.04 -6.42 -10.21
CA HIS A 220 -9.02 -5.37 -9.96
C HIS A 220 -10.24 -5.98 -9.25
N PRO A 221 -10.51 -5.59 -8.00
CA PRO A 221 -11.78 -5.92 -7.34
C PRO A 221 -12.93 -5.16 -8.02
N ILE A 222 -14.00 -5.87 -8.42
CA ILE A 222 -15.20 -5.21 -8.98
C ILE A 222 -15.82 -4.29 -7.92
N GLY A 223 -16.12 -3.05 -8.32
CA GLY A 223 -16.48 -1.93 -7.45
C GLY A 223 -15.29 -1.11 -6.95
N GLY A 224 -14.06 -1.41 -7.41
CA GLY A 224 -12.81 -0.78 -6.99
C GLY A 224 -12.18 -1.44 -5.77
N CYS A 225 -10.94 -1.08 -5.44
CA CYS A 225 -10.20 -1.61 -4.30
C CYS A 225 -10.93 -1.44 -2.96
N ASN A 226 -11.80 -0.43 -2.84
CA ASN A 226 -12.66 -0.24 -1.68
C ASN A 226 -13.64 -1.42 -1.43
N ALA A 227 -13.91 -2.26 -2.42
CA ALA A 227 -14.75 -3.45 -2.24
C ALA A 227 -14.18 -4.38 -1.17
N ILE A 228 -12.84 -4.42 -1.05
CA ILE A 228 -12.13 -5.22 -0.05
C ILE A 228 -12.47 -4.79 1.38
N PRO A 229 -12.20 -3.54 1.84
CA PRO A 229 -12.55 -3.14 3.20
C PRO A 229 -14.06 -3.15 3.45
N ARG A 230 -14.91 -2.94 2.43
CA ARG A 230 -16.36 -3.10 2.57
C ARG A 230 -16.75 -4.55 2.87
N ALA A 231 -16.15 -5.52 2.17
CA ALA A 231 -16.37 -6.94 2.45
C ALA A 231 -15.87 -7.34 3.84
N MET A 232 -14.67 -6.89 4.22
CA MET A 232 -14.14 -7.14 5.57
C MET A 232 -15.05 -6.58 6.67
N ALA A 233 -15.62 -5.40 6.48
CA ALA A 233 -16.56 -4.81 7.44
C ALA A 233 -17.86 -5.61 7.58
N ARG A 234 -18.41 -6.13 6.47
CA ARG A 234 -19.58 -7.04 6.53
C ARG A 234 -19.26 -8.32 7.30
N VAL A 235 -18.13 -8.95 6.99
CA VAL A 235 -17.67 -10.17 7.69
C VAL A 235 -17.48 -9.90 9.19
N LEU A 236 -16.94 -8.74 9.56
CA LEU A 236 -16.79 -8.33 10.96
C LEU A 236 -18.13 -8.14 11.67
N ASP A 237 -19.11 -7.53 11.01
CA ASP A 237 -20.47 -7.37 11.53
C ASP A 237 -21.12 -8.73 11.80
N ASP A 238 -21.04 -9.67 10.84
CA ASP A 238 -21.51 -11.05 11.00
C ASP A 238 -20.79 -11.79 12.14
N MET A 239 -19.52 -11.46 12.40
CA MET A 239 -18.75 -12.00 13.53
C MET A 239 -19.10 -11.32 14.87
N GLY A 240 -19.95 -10.29 14.88
CA GLY A 240 -20.37 -9.55 16.06
C GLY A 240 -19.34 -8.53 16.56
N VAL A 241 -18.52 -7.96 15.67
CA VAL A 241 -17.59 -6.88 16.00
C VAL A 241 -18.31 -5.53 15.95
N ASP A 242 -18.13 -4.72 16.99
CA ASP A 242 -18.70 -3.37 17.07
C ASP A 242 -17.82 -2.37 16.30
N ILE A 243 -18.26 -1.93 15.12
CA ILE A 243 -17.57 -0.91 14.31
C ILE A 243 -18.26 0.45 14.48
N ARG A 244 -17.59 1.38 15.17
CA ARG A 244 -18.07 2.73 15.46
C ARG A 244 -17.46 3.74 14.50
N LEU A 245 -18.24 4.13 13.50
CA LEU A 245 -17.91 5.19 12.54
C LEU A 245 -18.23 6.57 13.15
N ASN A 246 -17.61 7.62 12.62
CA ASN A 246 -17.69 9.00 13.14
C ASN A 246 -17.26 9.12 14.62
N GLU A 247 -16.52 8.14 15.14
CA GLU A 247 -16.06 8.08 16.52
C GLU A 247 -14.54 7.89 16.53
N GLY A 248 -13.81 9.00 16.38
CA GLY A 248 -12.35 8.98 16.41
C GLY A 248 -11.79 8.85 17.83
N ALA A 249 -10.75 8.03 18.00
CA ALA A 249 -9.97 8.02 19.24
C ALA A 249 -9.31 9.39 19.48
N GLU A 250 -9.47 9.91 20.70
CA GLU A 250 -8.89 11.17 21.16
C GLU A 250 -7.55 10.95 21.85
N ARG A 251 -7.50 9.95 22.75
CA ARG A 251 -6.28 9.53 23.46
C ARG A 251 -6.40 8.10 23.97
N ILE A 252 -5.26 7.48 24.26
CA ILE A 252 -5.18 6.24 25.03
C ILE A 252 -4.96 6.61 26.49
N GLU A 253 -5.72 6.01 27.40
CA GLU A 253 -5.58 6.19 28.84
C GLU A 253 -4.66 5.10 29.40
N PHE A 254 -3.73 5.50 30.28
CA PHE A 254 -2.65 4.68 30.78
C PHE A 254 -2.65 4.59 32.31
N GLU A 255 -2.42 3.39 32.83
CA GLU A 255 -2.01 3.16 34.22
C GLU A 255 -0.50 2.88 34.22
N GLY A 256 0.30 3.83 34.72
CA GLY A 256 1.74 3.81 34.55
C GLY A 256 2.13 3.88 33.07
N ARG A 257 2.59 2.75 32.51
CA ARG A 257 2.95 2.60 31.08
C ARG A 257 1.99 1.68 30.30
N ARG A 258 1.03 1.06 30.98
CA ARG A 258 0.11 0.09 30.36
C ARG A 258 -1.16 0.78 29.90
N ALA A 259 -1.51 0.61 28.63
CA ALA A 259 -2.79 1.05 28.09
C ALA A 259 -3.94 0.33 28.80
N LYS A 260 -5.00 1.07 29.15
CA LYS A 260 -6.17 0.56 29.87
C LYS A 260 -7.50 0.91 29.21
N ALA A 261 -7.53 1.98 28.44
CA ALA A 261 -8.72 2.39 27.74
C ALA A 261 -8.41 3.29 26.55
N VAL A 262 -9.38 3.45 25.67
CA VAL A 262 -9.39 4.46 24.60
C VAL A 262 -10.50 5.46 24.89
N ARG A 263 -10.15 6.74 24.93
CA ARG A 263 -11.10 7.84 25.07
C ARG A 263 -11.59 8.26 23.68
N THR A 264 -12.89 8.40 23.52
CA THR A 264 -13.57 8.96 22.35
C THR A 264 -14.48 10.12 22.79
N ALA A 265 -15.08 10.81 21.82
CA ALA A 265 -16.08 11.84 22.10
C ALA A 265 -17.33 11.29 22.82
N HIS A 266 -17.61 9.98 22.70
CA HIS A 266 -18.79 9.33 23.29
C HIS A 266 -18.51 8.64 24.63
N GLY A 267 -17.26 8.60 25.08
CA GLY A 267 -16.91 8.04 26.39
C GLY A 267 -15.55 7.36 26.42
N THR A 268 -15.35 6.54 27.43
CA THR A 268 -14.13 5.75 27.62
C THR A 268 -14.45 4.27 27.37
N ILE A 269 -13.66 3.63 26.53
CA ILE A 269 -13.77 2.21 26.19
C ILE A 269 -12.59 1.49 26.85
N GLU A 270 -12.83 0.73 27.92
CA GLU A 270 -11.80 -0.09 28.57
C GLU A 270 -11.23 -1.12 27.60
N ALA A 271 -9.94 -1.43 27.69
CA ALA A 271 -9.27 -2.34 26.78
C ALA A 271 -8.10 -3.06 27.46
N ASP A 272 -7.99 -4.37 27.22
CA ASP A 272 -6.81 -5.17 27.60
C ASP A 272 -5.62 -4.92 26.66
N ALA A 273 -5.93 -4.59 25.40
CA ALA A 273 -4.97 -4.24 24.35
C ALA A 273 -5.58 -3.22 23.39
N VAL A 274 -4.72 -2.38 22.81
CA VAL A 274 -5.09 -1.39 21.78
C VAL A 274 -4.27 -1.62 20.52
N VAL A 275 -4.93 -1.84 19.38
CA VAL A 275 -4.28 -1.92 18.06
C VAL A 275 -4.48 -0.60 17.33
N VAL A 276 -3.40 0.06 16.95
CA VAL A 276 -3.41 1.37 16.27
C VAL A 276 -3.10 1.18 14.79
N ASN A 277 -4.06 1.56 13.94
CA ASN A 277 -3.97 1.54 12.48
C ASN A 277 -4.21 2.94 11.88
N GLY A 278 -3.49 3.93 12.42
CA GLY A 278 -3.45 5.28 11.87
C GLY A 278 -2.11 5.58 11.21
N ASP A 279 -2.01 6.74 10.56
CA ASP A 279 -0.71 7.27 10.14
C ASP A 279 0.18 7.43 11.39
N PHE A 280 1.33 6.76 11.41
CA PHE A 280 2.13 6.60 12.63
C PHE A 280 2.46 7.94 13.31
N ALA A 281 2.98 8.90 12.56
CA ALA A 281 3.46 10.16 13.11
C ALA A 281 2.30 11.00 13.66
N SER A 282 1.23 11.19 12.90
CA SER A 282 0.05 11.94 13.37
C SER A 282 -0.66 11.25 14.53
N THR A 283 -0.84 9.93 14.44
CA THR A 283 -1.70 9.17 15.36
C THR A 283 -1.02 8.95 16.71
N ILE A 284 0.28 8.60 16.73
CA ILE A 284 0.99 8.36 17.99
C ILE A 284 1.22 9.64 18.78
N ARG A 285 1.45 10.78 18.11
CA ARG A 285 1.54 12.10 18.76
C ARG A 285 0.22 12.49 19.43
N LYS A 286 -0.90 12.19 18.76
CA LYS A 286 -2.24 12.46 19.30
C LYS A 286 -2.59 11.53 20.45
N LEU A 287 -2.41 10.22 20.26
CA LEU A 287 -2.96 9.22 21.16
C LEU A 287 -2.10 8.96 22.41
N ILE A 288 -0.79 9.18 22.34
CA ILE A 288 0.15 8.82 23.40
C ILE A 288 0.96 10.05 23.84
N PRO A 289 0.87 10.46 25.12
CA PRO A 289 1.62 11.60 25.64
C PRO A 289 3.13 11.47 25.39
N ASP A 290 3.78 12.58 25.01
CA ASP A 290 5.22 12.59 24.70
C ASP A 290 6.08 12.08 25.86
N ARG A 291 5.70 12.39 27.11
CA ARG A 291 6.37 11.89 28.33
C ARG A 291 6.43 10.36 28.46
N LEU A 292 5.56 9.62 27.77
CA LEU A 292 5.57 8.15 27.76
C LEU A 292 6.36 7.59 26.57
N ARG A 293 6.66 8.40 25.55
CA ARG A 293 7.39 8.01 24.34
C ARG A 293 8.88 8.26 24.50
N ARG A 294 9.67 7.19 24.74
CA ARG A 294 11.13 7.31 24.92
C ARG A 294 11.87 7.32 23.60
N ARG A 295 11.44 6.49 22.65
CA ARG A 295 12.08 6.35 21.35
C ARG A 295 11.49 7.31 20.33
N TRP A 296 10.18 7.48 20.37
CA TRP A 296 9.40 8.24 19.38
C TRP A 296 8.85 9.53 19.97
N THR A 297 9.71 10.38 20.54
CA THR A 297 9.33 11.73 20.98
C THR A 297 8.95 12.61 19.79
N ASP A 298 8.20 13.69 20.01
CA ASP A 298 7.80 14.64 18.96
C ASP A 298 8.99 15.15 18.16
N SER A 299 10.02 15.64 18.84
CA SER A 299 11.27 16.09 18.21
C SER A 299 11.93 15.01 17.34
N ARG A 300 11.90 13.74 17.77
CA ARG A 300 12.49 12.64 16.99
C ARG A 300 11.62 12.25 15.81
N ILE A 301 10.30 12.35 15.92
CA ILE A 301 9.34 12.13 14.83
C ILE A 301 9.51 13.23 13.77
N ASP A 302 9.64 14.49 14.20
CA ASP A 302 9.83 15.64 13.30
C ASP A 302 11.17 15.58 12.55
N ALA A 303 12.21 15.02 13.18
CA ALA A 303 13.53 14.82 12.57
C ALA A 303 13.61 13.62 11.60
N LYS A 304 12.56 12.78 11.49
CA LYS A 304 12.56 11.66 10.54
C LYS A 304 12.36 12.12 9.10
N LYS A 305 12.85 11.29 8.18
CA LYS A 305 12.56 11.43 6.75
C LYS A 305 11.24 10.74 6.41
N TYR A 306 10.41 11.44 5.65
CA TYR A 306 9.13 10.95 5.16
C TYR A 306 9.18 10.72 3.65
N SER A 307 8.31 9.83 3.17
CA SER A 307 8.14 9.53 1.75
C SER A 307 7.65 10.74 0.96
N CYS A 308 7.67 10.63 -0.37
CA CYS A 308 7.00 11.58 -1.26
C CYS A 308 5.49 11.70 -0.95
N SER A 309 4.85 12.68 -1.57
CA SER A 309 3.40 12.81 -1.61
C SER A 309 2.89 12.54 -3.03
N THR A 310 1.60 12.76 -3.23
CA THR A 310 0.95 12.65 -4.53
C THR A 310 -0.02 13.79 -4.76
N PHE A 311 0.00 14.33 -5.97
CA PHE A 311 -1.09 15.11 -6.54
C PHE A 311 -2.04 14.18 -7.30
N MET A 312 -3.34 14.37 -7.11
CA MET A 312 -4.39 13.51 -7.63
C MET A 312 -5.38 14.30 -8.49
N LEU A 313 -5.79 13.73 -9.62
CA LEU A 313 -7.00 14.13 -10.35
C LEU A 313 -7.94 12.93 -10.48
N TYR A 314 -9.20 13.11 -10.12
CA TYR A 314 -10.27 12.16 -10.37
C TYR A 314 -11.21 12.77 -11.39
N LEU A 315 -11.35 12.15 -12.55
CA LEU A 315 -12.10 12.70 -13.67
C LEU A 315 -13.20 11.71 -14.09
N GLY A 316 -14.44 12.17 -14.08
CA GLY A 316 -15.52 11.47 -14.77
C GLY A 316 -15.58 11.96 -16.21
N ILE A 317 -15.45 11.04 -17.16
CA ILE A 317 -15.28 11.33 -18.59
C ILE A 317 -16.48 10.82 -19.37
N GLU A 318 -17.04 11.66 -20.23
CA GLU A 318 -18.01 11.25 -21.25
C GLU A 318 -17.33 10.42 -22.35
N GLY A 319 -17.93 9.28 -22.67
CA GLY A 319 -17.40 8.30 -23.61
C GLY A 319 -16.56 7.24 -22.93
N VAL A 320 -16.63 6.02 -23.46
CA VAL A 320 -15.79 4.91 -23.01
C VAL A 320 -14.44 4.96 -23.71
N LEU A 321 -13.36 5.13 -22.94
CA LEU A 321 -11.99 5.21 -23.45
C LEU A 321 -11.40 3.82 -23.71
N LYS A 322 -11.93 3.09 -24.69
CA LYS A 322 -11.58 1.68 -24.96
C LYS A 322 -10.11 1.47 -25.36
N ASP A 323 -9.48 2.48 -25.96
CA ASP A 323 -8.10 2.40 -26.45
C ASP A 323 -7.06 2.65 -25.35
N LEU A 324 -7.49 3.10 -24.16
CA LEU A 324 -6.64 3.30 -23.00
C LEU A 324 -6.72 2.09 -22.06
N SER A 325 -5.57 1.44 -21.83
CA SER A 325 -5.46 0.29 -20.92
C SER A 325 -5.93 0.62 -19.50
N HIS A 326 -6.39 -0.40 -18.77
CA HIS A 326 -6.84 -0.26 -17.37
C HIS A 326 -5.81 0.49 -16.52
N HIS A 327 -4.55 0.09 -16.56
CA HIS A 327 -3.45 0.78 -15.87
C HIS A 327 -2.43 1.25 -16.91
N THR A 328 -2.13 2.55 -16.92
CA THR A 328 -1.10 3.14 -17.80
C THR A 328 -0.19 4.06 -17.01
N ILE A 329 1.12 3.89 -17.16
CA ILE A 329 2.15 4.75 -16.56
C ILE A 329 2.85 5.52 -17.67
N TYR A 330 2.71 6.83 -17.64
CA TYR A 330 3.37 7.76 -18.55
C TYR A 330 4.70 8.19 -17.98
N LEU A 331 5.78 7.72 -18.56
CA LEU A 331 7.15 7.94 -18.10
C LEU A 331 7.70 9.26 -18.67
N SER A 332 8.39 10.00 -17.81
CA SER A 332 9.13 11.21 -18.21
C SER A 332 10.41 10.84 -18.94
N LYS A 333 10.71 11.54 -20.04
CA LYS A 333 12.00 11.47 -20.74
C LYS A 333 13.19 11.71 -19.80
N ASP A 334 13.04 12.67 -18.88
CA ASP A 334 14.04 12.98 -17.85
C ASP A 334 13.67 12.34 -16.50
N TYR A 335 13.41 11.02 -16.52
CA TYR A 335 12.98 10.26 -15.34
C TYR A 335 13.86 10.45 -14.10
N LEU A 336 15.18 10.58 -14.29
CA LEU A 336 16.13 10.83 -13.21
C LEU A 336 15.92 12.20 -12.55
N GLU A 337 15.66 13.23 -13.35
CA GLU A 337 15.42 14.58 -12.84
C GLU A 337 14.06 14.65 -12.13
N ASN A 338 13.03 14.02 -12.70
CA ASN A 338 11.73 13.85 -12.04
C ASN A 338 11.87 13.27 -10.61
N ILE A 339 12.72 12.24 -10.43
CA ILE A 339 12.98 11.68 -9.09
C ILE A 339 13.71 12.66 -8.18
N ARG A 340 14.71 13.38 -8.70
CA ARG A 340 15.48 14.36 -7.92
C ARG A 340 14.61 15.50 -7.40
N GLU A 341 13.71 16.01 -8.24
CA GLU A 341 12.75 17.05 -7.86
C GLU A 341 11.83 16.56 -6.72
N ILE A 342 11.29 15.34 -6.83
CA ILE A 342 10.47 14.71 -5.76
C ILE A 342 11.27 14.56 -4.46
N ASP A 343 12.50 14.05 -4.55
CA ASP A 343 13.39 13.85 -3.40
C ASP A 343 13.79 15.19 -2.74
N ALA A 344 13.79 16.28 -3.50
CA ALA A 344 14.02 17.64 -3.03
C ALA A 344 12.76 18.30 -2.44
N GLY A 345 11.61 17.62 -2.46
CA GLY A 345 10.36 18.15 -1.94
C GLY A 345 9.58 18.99 -2.94
N LEU A 346 9.87 18.89 -4.24
CA LEU A 346 9.24 19.70 -5.29
C LEU A 346 8.29 18.87 -6.17
N ALA A 347 7.33 19.54 -6.80
CA ALA A 347 6.51 19.01 -7.86
C ALA A 347 7.34 18.96 -9.16
N PRO A 348 7.46 17.78 -9.81
CA PRO A 348 8.26 17.66 -11.02
C PRO A 348 7.80 18.56 -12.15
N LYS A 349 8.75 19.16 -12.87
CA LYS A 349 8.45 20.00 -14.04
C LYS A 349 7.95 19.17 -15.21
N GLU A 350 8.54 17.99 -15.41
CA GLU A 350 8.14 16.99 -16.42
C GLU A 350 7.73 15.69 -15.70
N PRO A 351 6.49 15.64 -15.18
CA PRO A 351 6.09 14.56 -14.30
C PRO A 351 5.92 13.23 -15.02
N THR A 352 6.43 12.18 -14.38
CA THR A 352 5.92 10.83 -14.59
C THR A 352 4.61 10.69 -13.83
N PHE A 353 3.55 10.20 -14.47
CA PHE A 353 2.25 10.04 -13.83
C PHE A 353 1.58 8.72 -14.21
N TYR A 354 0.64 8.30 -13.38
CA TYR A 354 -0.11 7.06 -13.52
C TYR A 354 -1.57 7.38 -13.76
N VAL A 355 -2.20 6.66 -14.70
CA VAL A 355 -3.63 6.73 -14.99
C VAL A 355 -4.25 5.36 -14.84
N GLN A 356 -5.33 5.27 -14.06
CA GLN A 356 -6.27 4.16 -14.11
C GLN A 356 -7.47 4.53 -14.97
N ASN A 357 -7.83 3.67 -15.91
CA ASN A 357 -9.06 3.68 -16.68
C ASN A 357 -9.87 2.42 -16.36
N ALA A 358 -10.42 2.33 -15.15
CA ALA A 358 -11.05 1.11 -14.68
C ALA A 358 -12.36 0.78 -15.41
N GLY A 359 -13.00 1.76 -16.04
CA GLY A 359 -14.26 1.58 -16.78
C GLY A 359 -14.21 0.57 -17.93
N VAL A 360 -13.01 0.24 -18.45
CA VAL A 360 -12.84 -0.81 -19.47
C VAL A 360 -12.92 -2.23 -18.89
N THR A 361 -12.83 -2.37 -17.57
CA THR A 361 -12.90 -3.66 -16.86
C THR A 361 -14.11 -3.73 -15.94
N ASP A 362 -14.51 -2.60 -15.37
CA ASP A 362 -15.51 -2.51 -14.32
C ASP A 362 -16.54 -1.43 -14.64
N PRO A 363 -17.70 -1.81 -15.21
CA PRO A 363 -18.75 -0.86 -15.58
C PRO A 363 -19.47 -0.28 -14.36
N THR A 364 -19.20 -0.76 -13.13
CA THR A 364 -19.88 -0.28 -11.92
C THR A 364 -19.37 1.07 -11.42
N LEU A 365 -18.24 1.54 -11.96
CA LEU A 365 -17.55 2.75 -11.49
C LEU A 365 -18.02 4.05 -12.15
N ALA A 366 -18.74 3.97 -13.27
CA ALA A 366 -19.20 5.13 -14.02
C ALA A 366 -20.65 4.92 -14.51
N PRO A 367 -21.39 6.00 -14.79
CA PRO A 367 -22.63 5.91 -15.55
C PRO A 367 -22.42 5.23 -16.91
N GLU A 368 -23.49 4.68 -17.48
CA GLU A 368 -23.42 4.07 -18.82
C GLU A 368 -22.88 5.05 -19.86
N GLY A 369 -22.01 4.56 -20.75
CA GLY A 369 -21.36 5.38 -21.77
C GLY A 369 -20.24 6.30 -21.27
N HIS A 370 -19.86 6.22 -19.99
CA HIS A 370 -18.81 7.06 -19.39
C HIS A 370 -17.61 6.23 -18.90
N SER A 371 -16.54 6.91 -18.49
CA SER A 371 -15.34 6.30 -17.89
C SER A 371 -14.88 7.10 -16.67
N THR A 372 -14.21 6.42 -15.74
CA THR A 372 -13.46 7.06 -14.66
C THR A 372 -11.98 7.08 -15.00
N LEU A 373 -11.35 8.24 -14.84
CA LEU A 373 -9.89 8.37 -14.83
C LEU A 373 -9.41 8.75 -13.43
N TYR A 374 -8.58 7.89 -12.86
CA TYR A 374 -7.79 8.18 -11.67
C TYR A 374 -6.40 8.57 -12.14
N VAL A 375 -5.94 9.78 -11.85
CA VAL A 375 -4.62 10.27 -12.23
C VAL A 375 -3.80 10.54 -10.97
N LEU A 376 -2.65 9.90 -10.85
CA LEU A 376 -1.70 10.06 -9.75
C LEU A 376 -0.38 10.58 -10.27
N VAL A 377 0.07 11.67 -9.67
CA VAL A 377 1.39 12.26 -9.94
C VAL A 377 2.19 12.24 -8.64
N PRO A 378 3.31 11.52 -8.56
CA PRO A 378 4.20 11.61 -7.42
C PRO A 378 4.86 12.99 -7.33
N THR A 379 4.87 13.59 -6.14
CA THR A 379 5.38 14.95 -5.88
C THR A 379 6.17 15.00 -4.58
N GLY A 380 6.85 16.11 -4.33
CA GLY A 380 7.32 16.44 -2.99
C GLY A 380 6.22 16.37 -1.92
N ASN A 381 6.61 16.05 -0.69
CA ASN A 381 5.73 16.20 0.48
C ASN A 381 5.82 17.63 1.05
N LEU A 382 5.01 17.95 2.06
CA LEU A 382 4.91 19.31 2.61
C LEU A 382 6.19 19.82 3.31
N SER A 383 7.25 19.01 3.41
CA SER A 383 8.57 19.52 3.85
C SER A 383 9.24 20.42 2.82
N GLY A 384 8.79 20.42 1.56
CA GLY A 384 9.33 21.27 0.49
C GLY A 384 8.70 22.66 0.38
N GLU A 385 7.73 22.99 1.23
CA GLU A 385 7.10 24.32 1.34
C GLU A 385 6.48 24.86 0.02
N GLU A 386 6.04 23.98 -0.89
CA GLU A 386 5.30 24.38 -2.08
C GLU A 386 3.91 24.92 -1.74
N ASP A 387 3.55 26.06 -2.33
CA ASP A 387 2.19 26.61 -2.25
C ASP A 387 1.25 25.86 -3.22
N TRP A 388 0.61 24.82 -2.70
CA TRP A 388 -0.35 24.00 -3.44
C TRP A 388 -1.65 24.73 -3.81
N GLU A 389 -2.00 25.82 -3.12
CA GLU A 389 -3.19 26.61 -3.48
C GLU A 389 -2.99 27.28 -4.84
N THR A 390 -1.81 27.87 -5.06
CA THR A 390 -1.43 28.48 -6.34
C THR A 390 -0.99 27.44 -7.38
N LEU A 391 -0.26 26.40 -6.96
CA LEU A 391 0.34 25.42 -7.88
C LEU A 391 -0.69 24.44 -8.46
N ALA A 392 -1.69 24.00 -7.70
CA ALA A 392 -2.60 22.93 -8.12
C ALA A 392 -3.34 23.21 -9.44
N PRO A 393 -3.94 24.40 -9.67
CA PRO A 393 -4.62 24.69 -10.95
C PRO A 393 -3.67 24.68 -12.16
N LEU A 394 -2.43 25.17 -11.99
CA LEU A 394 -1.41 25.16 -13.03
C LEU A 394 -0.94 23.72 -13.33
N TYR A 395 -0.80 22.93 -12.27
CA TYR A 395 -0.38 21.54 -12.37
C TYR A 395 -1.45 20.68 -13.03
N ARG A 396 -2.73 20.93 -12.72
CA ARG A 396 -3.87 20.32 -13.42
C ARG A 396 -3.76 20.50 -14.93
N GLU A 397 -3.58 21.73 -15.41
CA GLU A 397 -3.48 21.98 -16.86
C GLU A 397 -2.30 21.25 -17.49
N LYS A 398 -1.14 21.28 -16.83
CA LYS A 398 0.05 20.54 -17.28
C LYS A 398 -0.21 19.04 -17.44
N ILE A 399 -0.90 18.43 -16.48
CA ILE A 399 -1.22 17.01 -16.51
C ILE A 399 -2.24 16.68 -17.59
N LEU A 400 -3.26 17.52 -17.80
CA LEU A 400 -4.25 17.33 -18.86
C LEU A 400 -3.63 17.50 -20.26
N ASP A 401 -2.71 18.44 -20.45
CA ASP A 401 -1.95 18.58 -21.70
C ASP A 401 -1.12 17.33 -21.99
N ARG A 402 -0.36 16.87 -20.98
CA ARG A 402 0.53 15.73 -21.13
C ARG A 402 -0.24 14.44 -21.35
N LEU A 403 -1.34 14.23 -20.61
CA LEU A 403 -2.24 13.11 -20.81
C LEU A 403 -2.86 13.13 -22.19
N SER A 404 -3.36 14.28 -22.67
CA SER A 404 -3.97 14.36 -23.99
C SER A 404 -2.97 14.07 -25.11
N ARG A 405 -1.75 14.62 -25.00
CA ARG A 405 -0.65 14.38 -25.94
C ARG A 405 -0.24 12.90 -25.99
N LEU A 406 -0.04 12.27 -24.84
CA LEU A 406 0.52 10.91 -24.76
C LEU A 406 -0.54 9.82 -24.97
N SER A 407 -1.80 10.07 -24.60
CA SER A 407 -2.90 9.13 -24.84
C SER A 407 -3.51 9.26 -26.25
N GLY A 408 -3.28 10.39 -26.93
CA GLY A 408 -3.92 10.68 -28.22
C GLY A 408 -5.40 11.06 -28.12
N HIS A 409 -5.92 11.28 -26.91
CA HIS A 409 -7.30 11.68 -26.66
C HIS A 409 -7.38 13.10 -26.13
N ASP A 410 -8.20 13.96 -26.76
CA ASP A 410 -8.56 15.24 -26.13
C ASP A 410 -9.64 15.01 -25.07
N ILE A 411 -9.20 14.95 -23.81
CA ILE A 411 -10.05 14.56 -22.66
C ILE A 411 -10.80 15.76 -22.10
N ARG A 412 -10.26 16.98 -22.22
CA ARG A 412 -10.81 18.17 -21.55
C ARG A 412 -12.29 18.44 -21.86
N PRO A 413 -12.75 18.40 -23.13
CA PRO A 413 -14.15 18.67 -23.45
C PRO A 413 -15.11 17.61 -22.90
N ARG A 414 -14.58 16.44 -22.52
CA ARG A 414 -15.33 15.27 -22.06
C ARG A 414 -15.40 15.17 -20.54
N ILE A 415 -14.72 16.03 -19.79
CA ILE A 415 -14.80 16.04 -18.32
C ILE A 415 -16.23 16.44 -17.91
N ARG A 416 -16.89 15.60 -17.12
CA ARG A 416 -18.23 15.81 -16.57
C ARG A 416 -18.19 16.06 -15.07
N THR A 417 -17.21 15.48 -14.39
CA THR A 417 -16.94 15.79 -13.00
C THR A 417 -15.44 15.70 -12.73
N GLU A 418 -14.97 16.47 -11.75
CA GLU A 418 -13.57 16.51 -11.36
C GLU A 418 -13.41 16.68 -9.85
N ARG A 419 -12.40 16.03 -9.29
CA ARG A 419 -11.88 16.33 -7.96
C ARG A 419 -10.36 16.31 -7.96
N MET A 420 -9.75 17.26 -7.25
CA MET A 420 -8.30 17.30 -7.02
C MET A 420 -7.98 16.97 -5.57
N LEU A 421 -6.85 16.30 -5.32
CA LEU A 421 -6.23 16.22 -3.99
C LEU A 421 -4.74 16.53 -4.11
N THR A 422 -4.28 17.44 -3.27
CA THR A 422 -2.89 17.86 -3.16
C THR A 422 -2.22 17.23 -1.93
N PRO A 423 -0.89 17.33 -1.79
CA PRO A 423 -0.20 17.04 -0.54
C PRO A 423 -0.81 17.73 0.70
N ALA A 424 -1.31 18.96 0.55
CA ALA A 424 -1.98 19.69 1.63
C ALA A 424 -3.32 19.04 2.01
N ASP A 425 -4.10 18.60 1.02
CA ASP A 425 -5.36 17.88 1.25
C ASP A 425 -5.14 16.52 1.94
N TRP A 426 -4.07 15.80 1.58
CA TRP A 426 -3.70 14.56 2.25
C TRP A 426 -3.44 14.76 3.74
N GLU A 427 -2.80 15.87 4.13
CA GLU A 427 -2.61 16.20 5.53
C GLU A 427 -3.92 16.64 6.20
N ALA A 428 -4.60 17.64 5.62
CA ALA A 428 -5.76 18.26 6.22
C ALA A 428 -6.99 17.33 6.31
N GLN A 429 -7.28 16.61 5.23
CA GLN A 429 -8.49 15.77 5.13
C GLN A 429 -8.24 14.34 5.61
N MET A 430 -7.05 13.80 5.34
CA MET A 430 -6.72 12.39 5.60
C MET A 430 -5.73 12.19 6.75
N GLY A 431 -5.32 13.25 7.45
CA GLY A 431 -4.43 13.17 8.61
C GLY A 431 -3.09 12.52 8.30
N ILE A 432 -2.62 12.60 7.05
CA ILE A 432 -1.35 12.03 6.63
C ILE A 432 -0.26 13.04 6.98
N PHE A 433 0.63 12.69 7.90
CA PHE A 433 1.66 13.61 8.38
C PHE A 433 2.55 14.12 7.23
N ARG A 434 2.64 15.45 7.08
CA ARG A 434 3.30 16.17 5.97
C ARG A 434 2.79 15.82 4.58
N GLY A 435 1.59 15.26 4.47
CA GLY A 435 1.06 14.72 3.22
C GLY A 435 1.85 13.52 2.68
N ALA A 436 2.74 12.90 3.45
CA ALA A 436 3.60 11.82 2.98
C ALA A 436 2.82 10.50 2.81
N THR A 437 2.31 10.23 1.61
CA THR A 437 1.30 9.19 1.35
C THR A 437 1.80 7.75 1.56
N PHE A 438 3.12 7.53 1.69
CA PHE A 438 3.73 6.24 2.06
C PHE A 438 4.36 6.25 3.46
N ASN A 439 4.03 7.24 4.31
CA ASN A 439 4.51 7.39 5.69
C ASN A 439 6.05 7.54 5.78
N LEU A 440 6.69 7.06 6.85
CA LEU A 440 8.14 7.09 7.09
C LEU A 440 8.91 6.48 5.91
N ALA A 441 9.85 7.25 5.35
CA ALA A 441 10.62 6.85 4.17
C ALA A 441 11.28 5.48 4.33
N HIS A 442 11.20 4.66 3.29
CA HIS A 442 11.89 3.38 3.17
C HIS A 442 13.35 3.63 2.76
N ASN A 443 14.20 3.97 3.72
CA ASN A 443 15.65 4.04 3.54
C ASN A 443 16.35 3.09 4.51
N LEU A 444 17.58 2.67 4.19
CA LEU A 444 18.33 1.71 5.00
C LEU A 444 18.47 2.13 6.48
N GLY A 445 18.47 3.43 6.77
CA GLY A 445 18.52 3.97 8.14
C GLY A 445 17.19 3.89 8.91
N GLN A 446 16.07 3.67 8.21
CA GLN A 446 14.70 3.64 8.73
C GLN A 446 13.94 2.37 8.28
N MET A 447 14.64 1.24 8.21
CA MET A 447 14.08 -0.09 7.92
C MET A 447 14.25 -1.05 9.10
N LEU A 448 13.54 -2.18 9.07
CA LEU A 448 13.62 -3.27 10.07
C LEU A 448 13.42 -2.73 11.50
N HIS A 449 14.25 -3.16 12.45
CA HIS A 449 14.19 -2.75 13.87
C HIS A 449 14.29 -1.23 14.10
N ARG A 450 14.72 -0.43 13.10
CA ARG A 450 14.80 1.04 13.17
C ARG A 450 13.44 1.73 12.91
N ARG A 451 12.44 1.01 12.40
CA ARG A 451 11.03 1.44 12.28
C ARG A 451 10.25 1.24 13.58
N PRO A 452 9.04 1.83 13.69
CA PRO A 452 8.10 1.48 14.74
C PRO A 452 7.78 -0.01 14.70
N ARG A 453 7.75 -0.66 15.86
CA ARG A 453 7.55 -2.11 15.97
C ARG A 453 6.06 -2.42 16.13
N ASN A 454 5.63 -3.59 15.64
CA ASN A 454 4.23 -4.03 15.77
C ASN A 454 3.79 -4.19 17.23
N ARG A 455 4.67 -4.62 18.14
CA ARG A 455 4.49 -4.38 19.58
C ARG A 455 5.18 -3.06 19.88
N PHE A 456 4.42 -2.01 20.17
CA PHE A 456 4.98 -0.67 20.31
C PHE A 456 5.92 -0.63 21.51
N GLU A 457 7.17 -0.22 21.27
CA GLU A 457 8.24 -0.39 22.25
C GLU A 457 8.23 0.64 23.40
N ASP A 458 7.47 1.72 23.26
CA ASP A 458 7.46 2.82 24.21
C ASP A 458 6.41 2.65 25.33
N VAL A 459 5.38 1.84 25.15
CA VAL A 459 4.32 1.59 26.16
C VAL A 459 3.80 0.16 26.07
N ASP A 460 3.19 -0.33 27.14
CA ASP A 460 2.68 -1.70 27.22
C ASP A 460 1.21 -1.78 26.76
N GLY A 461 0.84 -2.86 26.08
CA GLY A 461 -0.53 -3.08 25.61
C GLY A 461 -0.95 -2.29 24.36
N VAL A 462 0.00 -1.65 23.67
CA VAL A 462 -0.24 -0.96 22.39
C VAL A 462 0.48 -1.69 21.26
N TYR A 463 -0.24 -1.94 20.17
CA TYR A 463 0.24 -2.63 18.98
C TYR A 463 0.02 -1.76 17.76
N LEU A 464 0.96 -1.78 16.82
CA LEU A 464 0.90 -1.00 15.60
C LEU A 464 0.68 -1.91 14.39
N THR A 465 -0.18 -1.47 13.48
CA THR A 465 -0.39 -2.09 12.17
C THR A 465 -0.52 -1.01 11.09
N GLY A 466 -0.40 -1.39 9.83
CA GLY A 466 -0.53 -0.49 8.68
C GLY A 466 0.80 -0.04 8.07
N GLY A 467 0.74 0.81 7.04
CA GLY A 467 1.88 1.11 6.16
C GLY A 467 3.05 1.88 6.78
N GLY A 468 2.83 2.49 7.95
CA GLY A 468 3.90 3.15 8.73
C GLY A 468 4.74 2.18 9.55
N THR A 469 4.22 0.98 9.79
CA THR A 469 4.79 -0.04 10.67
C THR A 469 5.46 -1.15 9.85
N HIS A 470 6.35 -1.91 10.47
CA HIS A 470 6.86 -3.16 9.86
C HIS A 470 5.69 -4.07 9.39
N PRO A 471 5.77 -4.73 8.22
CA PRO A 471 6.90 -4.76 7.28
C PRO A 471 7.04 -3.56 6.34
N GLY A 472 5.97 -2.80 6.08
CA GLY A 472 6.03 -1.59 5.26
C GLY A 472 4.71 -1.21 4.61
N SER A 473 4.79 -0.39 3.56
CA SER A 473 3.64 0.07 2.77
C SER A 473 3.25 -0.92 1.67
N GLY A 474 1.98 -0.87 1.24
CA GLY A 474 1.34 -1.78 0.28
C GLY A 474 0.28 -2.67 0.95
N LEU A 475 -0.78 -3.04 0.23
CA LEU A 475 -1.87 -3.84 0.84
C LEU A 475 -1.39 -5.19 1.41
N PRO A 476 -0.58 -6.00 0.70
CA PRO A 476 -0.09 -7.27 1.25
C PRO A 476 0.74 -7.10 2.52
N THR A 477 1.63 -6.12 2.55
CA THR A 477 2.48 -5.82 3.71
C THR A 477 1.69 -5.23 4.87
N ILE A 478 0.62 -4.47 4.60
CA ILE A 478 -0.32 -3.99 5.62
C ILE A 478 -1.07 -5.16 6.26
N PHE A 479 -1.52 -6.14 5.48
CA PHE A 479 -2.16 -7.34 6.01
C PHE A 479 -1.19 -8.21 6.81
N GLU A 480 0.07 -8.32 6.38
CA GLU A 480 1.12 -8.96 7.19
C GLU A 480 1.41 -8.19 8.49
N SER A 481 1.39 -6.85 8.45
CA SER A 481 1.49 -6.02 9.65
C SER A 481 0.38 -6.36 10.65
N ALA A 482 -0.85 -6.55 10.16
CA ALA A 482 -2.01 -6.94 10.97
C ALA A 482 -1.86 -8.34 11.56
N ARG A 483 -1.38 -9.30 10.77
CA ARG A 483 -1.05 -10.66 11.21
C ARG A 483 -0.08 -10.64 12.39
N ILE A 484 1.01 -9.89 12.25
CA ILE A 484 2.05 -9.77 13.28
C ILE A 484 1.50 -9.09 14.53
N ALA A 485 0.84 -7.94 14.38
CA ALA A 485 0.29 -7.17 15.50
C ALA A 485 -0.75 -7.98 16.29
N SER A 486 -1.65 -8.66 15.59
CA SER A 486 -2.73 -9.47 16.20
C SER A 486 -2.18 -10.66 16.97
N LYS A 487 -1.19 -11.37 16.41
CA LYS A 487 -0.52 -12.48 17.09
C LYS A 487 0.18 -12.03 18.38
N LEU A 488 0.86 -10.87 18.34
CA LEU A 488 1.53 -10.31 19.51
C LEU A 488 0.51 -9.88 20.57
N ALA A 489 -0.55 -9.18 20.17
CA ALA A 489 -1.63 -8.74 21.05
C ALA A 489 -2.30 -9.93 21.73
N ALA A 490 -2.75 -10.92 20.96
CA ALA A 490 -3.41 -12.13 21.47
C ALA A 490 -2.58 -12.86 22.52
N ARG A 491 -1.29 -13.10 22.24
CA ARG A 491 -0.38 -13.77 23.18
C ARG A 491 -0.18 -12.99 24.47
N ASP A 492 -0.04 -11.67 24.39
CA ASP A 492 0.22 -10.82 25.56
C ASP A 492 -0.99 -10.70 26.49
N ILE A 493 -2.22 -10.84 25.97
CA ILE A 493 -3.46 -10.85 26.76
C ILE A 493 -3.96 -12.27 27.10
N GLY A 494 -3.21 -13.31 26.70
CA GLY A 494 -3.49 -14.70 27.04
C GLY A 494 -4.61 -15.36 26.23
N LEU A 495 -4.88 -14.88 25.02
CA LEU A 495 -5.72 -15.59 24.05
C LEU A 495 -4.95 -16.75 23.42
N ASP A 496 -5.68 -17.79 23.04
CA ASP A 496 -5.10 -18.91 22.32
C ASP A 496 -4.75 -18.49 20.88
N TRP A 497 -3.52 -18.77 20.47
CA TRP A 497 -3.02 -18.53 19.11
C TRP A 497 -2.08 -19.67 18.76
N PRO A 498 -2.63 -20.84 18.35
CA PRO A 498 -1.83 -22.01 18.02
C PRO A 498 -0.93 -21.74 16.81
N ASP A 499 0.12 -22.55 16.68
CA ASP A 499 0.90 -22.57 15.45
C ASP A 499 -0.01 -23.06 14.30
N GLY A 500 0.04 -22.37 13.15
CA GLY A 500 -0.90 -22.62 12.05
C GLY A 500 -2.29 -21.99 12.21
N PHE A 501 -2.52 -21.14 13.23
CA PHE A 501 -3.80 -20.42 13.41
C PHE A 501 -4.28 -19.71 12.13
N ILE A 502 -3.34 -19.15 11.37
CA ILE A 502 -3.61 -18.70 10.02
C ILE A 502 -3.03 -19.76 9.08
N PRO A 503 -3.84 -20.37 8.21
CA PRO A 503 -3.38 -21.40 7.29
C PRO A 503 -2.38 -20.82 6.28
N ASP A 504 -1.40 -21.63 5.88
CA ASP A 504 -0.55 -21.36 4.72
C ASP A 504 -1.27 -21.98 3.51
N LEU A 505 -1.90 -21.16 2.68
CA LEU A 505 -2.61 -21.63 1.49
C LEU A 505 -1.58 -21.82 0.37
N ASP A 506 -1.49 -23.02 -0.22
CA ASP A 506 -0.50 -23.28 -1.27
C ASP A 506 -0.67 -22.31 -2.44
N VAL A 507 0.42 -21.63 -2.75
CA VAL A 507 0.49 -20.54 -3.72
C VAL A 507 0.33 -21.03 -5.16
N ARG A 508 0.34 -22.35 -5.39
CA ARG A 508 0.35 -22.99 -6.72
C ARG A 508 -1.02 -23.43 -7.22
N GLU A 509 -1.99 -23.71 -6.35
CA GLU A 509 -3.33 -24.15 -6.77
C GLU A 509 -4.24 -23.01 -7.24
N ALA A 510 -3.94 -21.76 -6.87
CA ALA A 510 -4.76 -20.59 -7.24
C ALA A 510 -4.40 -19.95 -8.60
N ALA A 511 -3.54 -20.61 -9.40
CA ALA A 511 -3.05 -20.13 -10.68
C ALA A 511 -3.56 -20.95 -11.89
N GLU A 512 -4.33 -22.00 -11.64
CA GLU A 512 -5.18 -22.71 -12.61
C GLU A 512 -6.63 -22.23 -12.47
#